data_AF-A0A1Y3BRC8-F1
#
_entry.id   AF-A0A1Y3BRC8-F1
#
_cell.length_a   1.000
_cell.length_b   1.000
_cell.length_c   1.000
_cell.angle_alpha   90.00
_cell.angle_beta   90.00
_cell.angle_gamma   90.00
#
_symmetry.space_group_name_H-M   'P 1'
#
loop_
_entity.id
_entity.type
_entity.pdbx_description
1 polymer ?
#
loop_
_entity_poly.entity_id
_entity_poly.type
_entity_poly.pdbx_seq_one_letter_code
_entity_poly.pdbx_strand_id
1 'polypeptide(L)'
;MEKYNDNDIMNVITCQPYTSKLPKMGQPDLDFTAPEVQTQSLCTPNSDMFSLGLLITFLYNNGRSLIMANMNASNYLKQLDAVNIFFC
;
A
#
# COMPACT_ATOMS: atom_id res chain seq x y z
N MET A 1 18.12 -0.65 -27.23
CA MET A 1 18.09 -1.22 -25.87
C MET A 1 18.41 -0.07 -24.94
N GLU A 2 17.40 0.53 -24.31
CA GLU A 2 17.61 1.57 -23.30
C GLU A 2 18.52 1.00 -22.22
N LYS A 3 19.57 1.74 -21.85
CA LYS A 3 20.44 1.38 -20.74
C LYS A 3 19.61 1.48 -19.46
N TYR A 4 19.22 0.32 -18.93
CA TYR A 4 18.65 0.17 -17.61
C TYR A 4 19.64 0.77 -16.59
N ASN A 5 19.24 1.85 -15.94
CA ASN A 5 20.05 2.57 -14.96
C ASN A 5 19.61 2.07 -13.58
N ASP A 6 20.45 1.27 -12.91
CA ASP A 6 20.14 0.70 -11.59
C ASP A 6 19.77 1.78 -10.54
N ASN A 7 20.18 3.02 -10.76
CA ASN A 7 19.85 4.16 -9.89
C ASN A 7 18.36 4.56 -9.93
N ASP A 8 17.64 4.26 -11.01
CA ASP A 8 16.20 4.56 -11.12
C ASP A 8 15.34 3.57 -10.34
N ILE A 9 15.89 2.39 -9.98
CA ILE A 9 15.15 1.34 -9.27
C ILE A 9 14.72 1.82 -7.90
N MET A 10 15.49 2.68 -7.22
CA MET A 10 15.19 3.16 -5.87
C MET A 10 14.59 4.56 -5.83
N ASN A 11 14.14 5.09 -6.98
CA ASN A 11 13.60 6.45 -7.01
C ASN A 11 12.28 6.52 -6.21
N VAL A 12 12.25 7.46 -5.28
CA VAL A 12 11.06 7.79 -4.49
C VAL A 12 10.16 8.65 -5.35
N ILE A 13 8.90 8.24 -5.51
CA ILE A 13 7.90 8.95 -6.29
C ILE A 13 6.85 9.54 -5.35
N THR A 14 6.46 10.79 -5.57
CA THR A 14 5.32 11.38 -4.84
C THR A 14 4.00 10.82 -5.37
N CYS A 15 3.14 10.35 -4.49
CA CYS A 15 1.85 9.75 -4.83
C CYS A 15 0.74 10.31 -3.95
N GLN A 16 -0.47 10.43 -4.51
CA GLN A 16 -1.60 10.96 -3.76
C GLN A 16 -2.13 9.92 -2.75
N PRO A 17 -2.23 10.25 -1.45
CA PRO A 17 -2.81 9.35 -0.46
C PRO A 17 -4.32 9.21 -0.68
N TYR A 18 -4.89 8.13 -0.17
CA TYR A 18 -6.32 7.92 -0.19
C TYR A 18 -7.04 9.02 0.61
N THR A 19 -8.14 9.52 0.05
CA THR A 19 -8.99 10.54 0.64
C THR A 19 -10.47 10.28 0.40
N SER A 20 -11.30 10.55 1.41
CA SER A 20 -12.76 10.46 1.29
C SER A 20 -13.38 11.53 0.37
N LYS A 21 -12.58 12.47 -0.15
CA LYS A 21 -13.03 13.56 -1.02
C LYS A 21 -13.07 13.19 -2.50
N LEU A 22 -12.40 12.11 -2.92
CA LEU A 22 -12.37 11.67 -4.32
C LEU A 22 -13.23 10.42 -4.55
N PRO A 23 -13.66 10.16 -5.79
CA PRO A 23 -14.37 8.94 -6.15
C PRO A 23 -13.52 7.69 -5.89
N LYS A 24 -14.19 6.58 -5.54
CA LYS A 24 -13.57 5.29 -5.20
C LYS A 24 -12.76 4.70 -6.36
N MET A 25 -13.30 4.78 -7.57
CA MET A 25 -12.67 4.21 -8.77
C MET A 25 -11.42 4.97 -9.24
N GLY A 26 -11.19 6.18 -8.74
CA GLY A 26 -10.02 7.00 -9.10
C GLY A 26 -8.90 6.95 -8.07
N GLN A 27 -8.98 6.05 -7.09
CA GLN A 27 -8.06 6.00 -5.96
C GLN A 27 -7.53 4.59 -5.71
N PRO A 28 -6.31 4.46 -5.17
CA PRO A 28 -5.78 3.18 -4.74
C PRO A 28 -6.62 2.58 -3.61
N ASP A 29 -6.69 1.25 -3.57
CA ASP A 29 -7.38 0.53 -2.50
C ASP A 29 -6.55 0.57 -1.22
N LEU A 30 -7.12 1.12 -0.15
CA LEU A 30 -6.48 1.20 1.16
C LEU A 30 -6.09 -0.18 1.70
N ASP A 31 -6.83 -1.22 1.35
CA ASP A 31 -6.60 -2.57 1.86
C ASP A 31 -5.30 -3.20 1.35
N PHE A 32 -4.68 -2.61 0.31
CA PHE A 32 -3.42 -3.04 -0.29
C PHE A 32 -2.35 -1.94 -0.30
N THR A 33 -2.62 -0.77 0.27
CA THR A 33 -1.72 0.39 0.21
C THR A 33 -0.66 0.32 1.32
N ALA A 34 0.57 0.71 1.01
CA ALA A 34 1.66 0.80 1.98
C ALA A 34 1.53 2.00 2.93
N PRO A 35 2.02 1.91 4.18
CA PRO A 35 1.85 2.96 5.18
C PRO A 35 2.44 4.31 4.77
N GLU A 36 3.60 4.31 4.13
CA GLU A 36 4.29 5.50 3.63
C GLU A 36 3.53 6.19 2.49
N VAL A 37 2.80 5.43 1.66
CA VAL A 37 1.93 5.99 0.62
C VAL A 37 0.80 6.80 1.26
N GLN A 38 0.20 6.26 2.34
CA GLN A 38 -0.90 6.93 3.02
C GLN A 38 -0.46 8.07 3.95
N THR A 39 0.67 7.94 4.63
CA THR A 39 1.13 8.88 5.67
C THR A 39 2.08 9.95 5.16
N GLN A 40 2.92 9.62 4.17
CA GLN A 40 3.99 10.48 3.66
C GLN A 40 3.77 10.88 2.21
N SER A 41 2.78 10.31 1.52
CA SER A 41 2.54 10.56 0.09
C SER A 41 3.76 10.16 -0.76
N LEU A 42 4.47 9.11 -0.34
CA LEU A 42 5.66 8.58 -1.01
C LEU A 42 5.42 7.13 -1.42
N CYS A 43 5.75 6.82 -2.67
CA CYS A 43 5.78 5.48 -3.23
C CYS A 43 7.23 5.11 -3.51
N THR A 44 7.62 3.94 -3.05
CA THR A 44 8.95 3.38 -3.24
C THR A 44 8.81 1.92 -3.68
N PRO A 45 9.88 1.28 -4.16
CA PRO A 45 9.84 -0.16 -4.45
C PRO A 45 9.44 -1.00 -3.23
N ASN A 46 9.71 -0.52 -2.01
CA ASN A 46 9.28 -1.20 -0.79
C ASN A 46 7.76 -1.13 -0.61
N SER A 47 7.13 -0.05 -1.09
CA SER A 47 5.67 0.09 -1.12
C SER A 47 5.05 -0.99 -2.00
N ASP A 48 5.65 -1.26 -3.17
CA ASP A 48 5.20 -2.33 -4.06
C ASP A 48 5.36 -3.72 -3.42
N MET A 49 6.47 -3.96 -2.72
CA MET A 49 6.70 -5.23 -2.01
C MET A 49 5.70 -5.43 -0.86
N PHE A 50 5.34 -4.36 -0.15
CA PHE A 50 4.31 -4.41 0.88
C PHE A 50 2.94 -4.75 0.28
N SER A 51 2.53 -4.06 -0.78
CA SER A 51 1.29 -4.33 -1.51
C SER A 51 1.24 -5.76 -2.06
N LEU A 52 2.37 -6.28 -2.56
CA LEU A 52 2.50 -7.66 -3.00
C LEU A 52 2.35 -8.65 -1.84
N GLY A 53 2.94 -8.37 -0.68
CA GLY A 53 2.78 -9.21 0.53
C GLY A 53 1.34 -9.29 1.01
N LEU A 54 0.60 -8.17 0.95
CA LEU A 54 -0.83 -8.14 1.24
C LEU A 54 -1.64 -8.94 0.21
N LEU A 55 -1.29 -8.84 -1.07
CA LEU A 55 -1.94 -9.61 -2.13
C LEU A 55 -1.72 -11.13 -1.97
N ILE A 56 -0.50 -11.56 -1.68
CA ILE A 56 -0.18 -12.97 -1.42
C ILE A 56 -0.99 -13.47 -0.23
N THR A 57 -1.03 -12.70 0.86
CA THR A 57 -1.80 -13.09 2.03
C THR A 57 -3.31 -13.11 1.76
N PHE A 58 -3.82 -12.15 0.99
CA PHE A 58 -5.21 -12.13 0.55
C PHE A 58 -5.58 -13.42 -0.19
N LEU A 59 -4.74 -13.86 -1.13
CA LEU A 59 -4.94 -15.11 -1.88
C LEU A 59 -4.91 -16.33 -0.95
N TYR A 60 -3.95 -16.39 -0.02
CA TYR A 60 -3.84 -17.48 0.94
C TYR A 60 -5.02 -17.51 1.94
N ASN A 61 -5.55 -16.35 2.31
CA ASN A 61 -6.68 -16.20 3.22
C ASN A 61 -8.04 -16.34 2.55
N ASN A 62 -8.12 -17.06 1.42
CA ASN A 62 -9.36 -17.28 0.65
C ASN A 62 -10.04 -15.96 0.23
N GLY A 63 -9.26 -14.97 -0.18
CA GLY A 63 -9.77 -13.67 -0.62
C GLY A 63 -10.18 -12.76 0.54
N ARG A 64 -9.65 -12.95 1.74
CA ARG A 64 -9.84 -12.03 2.88
C ARG A 64 -8.59 -11.18 3.06
N SER A 65 -8.75 -9.86 2.89
CA SER A 65 -7.64 -8.93 3.12
C SER A 65 -7.27 -8.88 4.61
N LEU A 66 -5.99 -8.72 4.90
CA LEU A 66 -5.50 -8.50 6.26
C LEU A 66 -5.94 -7.14 6.81
N ILE A 67 -6.00 -6.14 5.92
CA ILE A 67 -6.47 -4.81 6.23
C ILE A 67 -7.86 -4.68 5.62
N MET A 68 -8.84 -4.35 6.46
CA MET A 68 -10.21 -4.03 6.06
C MET A 68 -10.47 -2.59 6.47
N ALA A 69 -9.81 -1.66 5.78
CA ALA A 69 -9.87 -0.24 6.08
C ALA A 69 -11.28 0.32 5.87
N ASN A 70 -12.09 -0.31 5.00
CA ASN A 70 -13.44 0.12 4.66
C ASN A 70 -13.47 1.61 4.32
N MET A 71 -12.55 2.03 3.44
CA MET A 71 -12.53 3.38 2.88
C MET A 71 -12.26 4.50 3.90
N ASN A 72 -11.69 4.15 5.06
CA ASN A 72 -11.40 5.04 6.15
C ASN A 72 -9.92 4.97 6.55
N ALA A 73 -9.19 6.07 6.34
CA ALA A 73 -7.76 6.16 6.63
C ALA A 73 -7.44 5.97 8.12
N SER A 74 -8.31 6.42 9.04
CA SER A 74 -8.11 6.22 10.48
C SER A 74 -8.27 4.75 10.88
N ASN A 75 -9.18 4.02 10.21
CA ASN A 75 -9.36 2.60 10.42
C ASN A 75 -8.19 1.79 9.84
N TYR A 76 -7.71 2.18 8.66
CA TYR A 76 -6.49 1.66 8.04
C TYR A 76 -5.30 1.72 9.02
N LEU A 77 -4.99 2.91 9.57
CA LEU A 77 -3.85 3.09 10.47
C LEU A 77 -3.94 2.20 11.72
N LYS A 78 -5.12 2.04 12.31
CA LYS A 78 -5.33 1.17 13.46
C LYS A 78 -5.08 -0.31 13.15
N GLN A 79 -5.47 -0.76 11.97
CA GLN A 79 -5.29 -2.16 11.56
C GLN A 79 -3.85 -2.43 11.11
N LEU A 80 -3.15 -1.41 10.62
CA LEU A 80 -1.76 -1.53 10.19
C LEU A 80 -0.83 -1.94 11.34
N ASP A 81 -1.09 -1.48 12.56
CA ASP A 81 -0.36 -1.92 13.75
C ASP A 81 -0.47 -3.45 13.97
N ALA A 82 -1.63 -4.03 13.66
CA ALA A 82 -1.84 -5.48 13.75
C ALA A 82 -1.08 -6.25 12.65
N VAL A 83 -0.97 -5.67 11.46
CA VAL A 83 -0.23 -6.28 10.33
C VAL A 83 1.28 -6.22 10.55
N ASN A 84 1.80 -5.14 11.14
CA ASN A 84 3.23 -4.98 11.40
C ASN A 84 3.80 -6.07 12.33
N ILE A 85 2.95 -6.66 13.18
CA ILE A 85 3.30 -7.80 14.04
C ILE A 85 3.54 -9.09 13.24
N PHE A 86 2.90 -9.26 12.08
CA PHE A 86 3.03 -10.48 11.25
C PHE A 86 4.27 -10.49 10.36
N PHE A 87 4.89 -9.33 10.13
CA PHE A 87 6.05 -9.18 9.24
C PHE A 87 7.39 -8.93 9.98
N CYS A 88 7.38 -8.91 11.32
CA CYS A 88 8.57 -8.86 12.19
C CYS A 88 9.07 -10.25 12.59
#